data_AF-A0AA39RCV5-F1
#
_entry.id   AF-A0AA39RCV5-F1
#
_cell.length_a   1.000
_cell.length_b   1.000
_cell.length_c   1.000
_cell.angle_alpha   90.00
_cell.angle_beta   90.00
_cell.angle_gamma   90.00
#
_symmetry.space_group_name_H-M   'P 1'
#
loop_
_entity.id
_entity.type
_entity.pdbx_description
1 polymer ?
#
loop_
_entity_poly.entity_id
_entity_poly.type
_entity_poly.pdbx_seq_one_letter_code
_entity_poly.pdbx_strand_id
1 'polypeptide(L)'
;MDRRTFSVLCELLRNTGRLKTNGLVSVEEQVCMFLHILAHHVKNRTIRSRFYRSGETISRYFNSVLCAVLQLHNHLLVSPDPVAENCSDERWKWFKNCLGALDGTYIKVHVPEVDKPRFRSRKCEIATNILGACSRDMMFTFVFPGWEGSASDSRVLHDALSRPTGMKILNEMDVGGRSQTNEQDRRACRHIWTKEEEETILSIMDEIVANGGRADCGSFKAGTLKIIESRLTNILPNCGLKASPHIESKVKTWKKDYRVVYDMINTSGFGWNNVRKCVEVDSNEAWHSYVQHHKQAKGWRDKPFPLYERLAYIFGKDRATGKTAYAPKNLAADVEEDDNFDNEVEMPGNFSPMSVNQTDSNQSMHPTSSQSLSKKRFRSRDPIVRSMDRFASVMKDAIEKSNDTLDKFCQLLAKNKMTENQVIANDLQKMQLPLSDQVRVMQKFMQKPEVAEIFKAQQSEEQKLQFVASLLSGVFDD
;
A
#
# COMPACT_ATOMS: atom_id res chain seq x y z
N MET A 1 -24.77 -1.30 -8.33
CA MET A 1 -24.73 -2.62 -8.98
C MET A 1 -26.10 -2.88 -9.54
N ASP A 2 -26.22 -3.11 -10.84
CA ASP A 2 -27.49 -3.49 -11.45
C ASP A 2 -27.82 -4.97 -11.18
N ARG A 3 -29.04 -5.37 -11.53
CA ARG A 3 -29.56 -6.72 -11.27
C ARG A 3 -28.81 -7.80 -12.04
N ARG A 4 -28.35 -7.50 -13.26
CA ARG A 4 -27.64 -8.46 -14.12
C ARG A 4 -26.26 -8.75 -13.56
N THR A 5 -25.50 -7.72 -13.17
CA THR A 5 -24.21 -7.87 -12.51
C THR A 5 -24.33 -8.67 -11.22
N PHE A 6 -25.37 -8.40 -10.43
CA PHE A 6 -25.61 -9.13 -9.19
C PHE A 6 -25.87 -10.64 -9.44
N SER A 7 -26.68 -10.97 -10.45
CA SER A 7 -26.93 -12.36 -10.84
C SER A 7 -25.65 -13.07 -11.28
N VAL A 8 -24.83 -12.42 -12.12
CA VAL A 8 -23.53 -12.97 -12.57
C VAL A 8 -22.60 -13.22 -11.38
N LEU A 9 -22.52 -12.29 -10.43
CA LEU A 9 -21.72 -12.47 -9.22
C LEU A 9 -22.20 -13.68 -8.40
N CYS A 10 -23.51 -13.83 -8.24
CA CYS A 10 -24.07 -14.98 -7.52
C CYS A 10 -23.76 -16.30 -8.23
N GLU A 11 -23.84 -16.35 -9.56
CA GLU A 11 -23.46 -17.52 -10.36
C GLU A 11 -21.98 -17.86 -10.22
N LEU A 12 -21.08 -16.87 -10.29
CA LEU A 12 -19.65 -17.06 -10.07
C LEU A 12 -19.36 -17.61 -8.66
N LEU A 13 -20.02 -17.07 -7.64
CA LEU A 13 -19.84 -17.53 -6.27
C LEU A 13 -20.39 -18.94 -6.04
N ARG A 14 -21.44 -19.35 -6.75
CA ARG A 14 -21.94 -20.73 -6.72
C ARG A 14 -20.96 -21.69 -7.38
N ASN A 15 -20.61 -21.40 -8.64
CA ASN A 15 -19.92 -22.35 -9.50
C ASN A 15 -18.44 -22.46 -9.10
N THR A 16 -17.78 -21.32 -8.94
CA THR A 16 -16.35 -21.26 -8.67
C THR A 16 -16.06 -21.10 -7.19
N GLY A 17 -16.81 -20.23 -6.50
CA GLY A 17 -16.65 -19.98 -5.06
C GLY A 17 -17.25 -21.07 -4.16
N ARG A 18 -17.92 -22.08 -4.75
CA ARG A 18 -18.57 -23.22 -4.08
C ARG A 18 -19.54 -22.82 -2.97
N LEU A 19 -20.14 -21.63 -3.08
CA LEU A 19 -21.07 -21.11 -2.09
C LEU A 19 -22.38 -21.89 -2.13
N LYS A 20 -22.72 -22.57 -1.03
CA LYS A 20 -23.90 -23.44 -0.95
C LYS A 20 -25.09 -22.74 -0.31
N THR A 21 -26.28 -23.15 -0.74
CA THR A 21 -27.53 -22.86 -0.03
C THR A 21 -27.61 -23.75 1.20
N ASN A 22 -27.48 -23.18 2.39
CA ASN A 22 -27.70 -23.91 3.64
C ASN A 22 -29.15 -23.70 4.10
N GLY A 23 -30.09 -24.38 3.43
CA GLY A 23 -31.49 -24.57 3.81
C GLY A 23 -32.39 -23.32 3.86
N LEU A 24 -32.06 -22.34 4.71
CA LEU A 24 -32.95 -21.23 5.09
C LEU A 24 -32.63 -19.89 4.39
N VAL A 25 -31.45 -19.77 3.79
CA VAL A 25 -30.95 -18.51 3.18
C VAL A 25 -30.37 -18.83 1.80
N SER A 26 -30.96 -18.22 0.76
CA SER A 26 -30.50 -18.35 -0.63
C SER A 26 -29.13 -17.71 -0.82
N VAL A 27 -28.40 -18.13 -1.85
CA VAL A 27 -27.09 -17.52 -2.18
C VAL A 27 -27.25 -16.02 -2.43
N GLU A 28 -28.30 -15.59 -3.10
CA GLU A 28 -28.62 -14.18 -3.34
C GLU A 28 -28.76 -13.42 -2.02
N GLU A 29 -29.50 -13.97 -1.05
CA GLU A 29 -29.67 -13.31 0.24
C GLU A 29 -28.34 -13.23 1.00
N GLN A 30 -27.53 -14.29 0.97
CA GLN A 30 -26.18 -14.31 1.56
C GLN A 30 -25.29 -13.22 0.95
N VAL A 31 -25.21 -13.16 -0.38
CA VAL A 31 -24.39 -12.19 -1.13
C VAL A 31 -24.91 -10.77 -0.93
N CYS A 32 -26.23 -10.58 -0.89
CA CYS A 32 -26.85 -9.28 -0.63
C CYS A 32 -26.51 -8.75 0.78
N MET A 33 -26.58 -9.60 1.82
CA MET A 33 -26.14 -9.23 3.16
C MET A 33 -24.66 -8.82 3.18
N PHE A 34 -23.80 -9.62 2.56
CA PHE A 34 -22.36 -9.36 2.47
C PHE A 34 -22.06 -8.02 1.78
N LEU A 35 -22.61 -7.80 0.59
CA LEU A 35 -22.42 -6.55 -0.17
C LEU A 35 -22.99 -5.34 0.57
N HIS A 36 -24.13 -5.48 1.25
CA HIS A 36 -24.73 -4.38 2.00
C HIS A 36 -23.86 -3.97 3.19
N ILE A 37 -23.23 -4.93 3.89
CA ILE A 37 -22.27 -4.66 4.95
C ILE A 37 -21.07 -3.88 4.40
N LEU A 38 -20.47 -4.34 3.29
CA LEU A 38 -19.28 -3.71 2.72
C LEU A 38 -19.56 -2.32 2.13
N ALA A 39 -20.64 -2.19 1.36
CA ALA A 39 -20.96 -0.94 0.66
C ALA A 39 -21.31 0.22 1.60
N HIS A 40 -21.94 -0.08 2.74
CA HIS A 40 -22.40 0.95 3.67
C HIS A 40 -21.65 0.95 5.02
N HIS A 41 -20.69 0.04 5.20
CA HIS A 41 -19.93 -0.10 6.45
C HIS A 41 -20.86 -0.22 7.68
N VAL A 42 -21.92 -1.02 7.56
CA VAL A 42 -22.95 -1.19 8.61
C VAL A 42 -22.61 -2.34 9.55
N LYS A 43 -23.03 -2.21 10.81
CA LYS A 43 -22.81 -3.23 11.85
C LYS A 43 -23.83 -4.37 11.69
N ASN A 44 -23.46 -5.56 12.17
CA ASN A 44 -24.31 -6.76 12.17
C ASN A 44 -25.73 -6.48 12.72
N ARG A 45 -25.85 -5.68 13.79
CA ARG A 45 -27.16 -5.26 14.36
C ARG A 45 -28.11 -4.60 13.34
N THR A 46 -27.57 -3.84 12.39
CA THR A 46 -28.35 -3.14 11.35
C THR A 46 -28.85 -4.10 10.28
N ILE A 47 -28.06 -5.14 9.97
CA ILE A 47 -28.44 -6.18 9.02
C ILE A 47 -29.55 -7.06 9.60
N ARG A 48 -29.50 -7.33 10.91
CA ARG A 48 -30.54 -8.09 11.63
C ARG A 48 -31.93 -7.50 11.43
N SER A 49 -32.09 -6.19 11.56
CA SER A 49 -33.39 -5.54 11.35
C SER A 49 -33.82 -5.51 9.88
N ARG A 50 -32.87 -5.52 8.94
CA ARG A 50 -33.15 -5.38 7.50
C ARG A 50 -33.51 -6.70 6.82
N PHE A 51 -32.85 -7.78 7.23
CA PHE A 51 -33.04 -9.13 6.66
C PHE A 51 -33.78 -10.07 7.61
N TYR A 52 -34.15 -9.61 8.82
CA TYR A 52 -34.84 -10.41 9.84
C TYR A 52 -34.10 -11.73 10.18
N ARG A 53 -32.76 -11.69 10.18
CA ARG A 53 -31.91 -12.84 10.52
C ARG A 53 -31.17 -12.63 11.84
N SER A 54 -30.85 -13.72 12.54
CA SER A 54 -30.05 -13.63 13.77
C SER A 54 -28.64 -13.10 13.47
N GLY A 55 -27.99 -12.49 14.46
CA GLY A 55 -26.63 -11.97 14.29
C GLY A 55 -25.60 -13.08 14.00
N GLU A 56 -25.83 -14.28 14.55
CA GLU A 56 -25.03 -15.47 14.27
C GLU A 56 -25.17 -15.87 12.80
N THR A 57 -26.40 -15.93 12.28
CA THR A 57 -26.69 -16.25 10.88
C THR A 57 -25.98 -15.27 9.94
N ILE A 58 -26.06 -13.96 10.22
CA ILE A 58 -25.39 -12.92 9.44
C ILE A 58 -23.88 -13.11 9.46
N SER A 59 -23.29 -13.35 10.63
CA SER A 59 -21.85 -13.57 10.78
C SER A 59 -21.38 -14.80 10.00
N ARG A 60 -22.12 -15.91 10.10
CA ARG A 60 -21.82 -17.15 9.40
C ARG A 60 -21.81 -16.95 7.88
N TYR A 61 -22.84 -16.32 7.33
CA TYR A 61 -22.93 -16.12 5.89
C TYR A 61 -21.98 -15.03 5.38
N PHE A 62 -21.70 -13.99 6.17
CA PHE A 62 -20.66 -13.02 5.82
C PHE A 62 -19.30 -13.71 5.59
N ASN A 63 -18.90 -14.58 6.53
CA ASN A 63 -17.64 -15.33 6.40
C ASN A 63 -17.70 -16.37 5.28
N SER A 64 -18.84 -17.05 5.09
CA SER A 64 -19.02 -18.00 4.00
C SER A 64 -18.87 -17.33 2.63
N VAL A 65 -19.50 -16.16 2.43
CA VAL A 65 -19.38 -15.38 1.19
C VAL A 65 -17.96 -14.83 1.04
N LEU A 66 -17.33 -14.35 2.11
CA LEU A 66 -15.94 -13.90 2.07
C LEU A 66 -14.99 -15.00 1.57
N CYS A 67 -15.11 -16.21 2.14
CA CYS A 67 -14.32 -17.36 1.70
C CYS A 67 -14.59 -17.70 0.22
N ALA A 68 -15.84 -17.67 -0.22
CA ALA A 68 -16.20 -17.90 -1.61
C ALA A 68 -15.60 -16.84 -2.56
N VAL A 69 -15.63 -15.56 -2.17
CA VAL A 69 -14.99 -14.46 -2.93
C VAL A 69 -13.48 -14.67 -3.00
N LEU A 70 -12.82 -15.06 -1.90
CA LEU A 70 -11.39 -15.32 -1.90
C LEU A 70 -11.01 -16.50 -2.82
N GLN A 71 -11.88 -17.49 -3.01
CA GLN A 71 -11.68 -18.57 -3.98
C GLN A 71 -11.72 -18.09 -5.44
N LEU A 72 -12.37 -16.96 -5.71
CA LEU A 72 -12.40 -16.36 -7.05
C LEU A 72 -11.10 -15.67 -7.45
N HIS A 73 -10.09 -15.58 -6.56
CA HIS A 73 -8.85 -14.84 -6.85
C HIS A 73 -8.18 -15.27 -8.17
N ASN A 74 -8.23 -16.55 -8.54
CA ASN A 74 -7.66 -17.03 -9.81
C ASN A 74 -8.38 -16.52 -11.06
N HIS A 75 -9.63 -16.07 -10.93
CA HIS A 75 -10.39 -15.47 -12.03
C HIS A 75 -10.40 -13.93 -11.97
N LEU A 76 -10.31 -13.37 -10.76
CA LEU A 76 -10.34 -11.92 -10.54
C LEU A 76 -8.96 -11.26 -10.69
N LEU A 77 -7.89 -12.01 -10.43
CA LEU A 77 -6.52 -11.56 -10.68
C LEU A 77 -6.10 -12.00 -12.08
N VAL A 78 -5.73 -11.02 -12.90
CA VAL A 78 -5.39 -11.23 -14.31
C VAL A 78 -3.90 -11.48 -14.43
N SER A 79 -3.50 -12.43 -15.29
CA SER A 79 -2.11 -12.54 -15.75
C SER A 79 -1.81 -11.39 -16.72
N PRO A 80 -0.91 -10.46 -16.40
CA PRO A 80 -0.65 -9.31 -17.25
C PRO A 80 0.19 -9.68 -18.48
N ASP A 81 -0.16 -9.08 -19.63
CA ASP A 81 0.68 -9.15 -20.82
C ASP A 81 1.77 -8.07 -20.80
N PRO A 82 3.04 -8.43 -21.10
CA PRO A 82 4.13 -7.48 -21.14
C PRO A 82 3.93 -6.44 -22.25
N VAL A 83 4.45 -5.23 -22.02
CA VAL A 83 4.46 -4.18 -23.05
C VAL A 83 5.35 -4.61 -24.20
N ALA A 84 4.74 -4.76 -25.37
CA ALA A 84 5.43 -5.07 -26.62
C ALA A 84 6.46 -3.99 -27.00
N GLU A 85 7.56 -4.39 -27.65
CA GLU A 85 8.64 -3.47 -28.06
C GLU A 85 8.16 -2.36 -29.01
N ASN A 86 7.11 -2.63 -29.77
CA ASN A 86 6.48 -1.73 -30.73
C ASN A 86 5.18 -1.10 -30.20
N CYS A 87 5.02 -1.03 -28.87
CA CYS A 87 3.82 -0.43 -28.27
C CYS A 87 3.59 1.00 -28.78
N SER A 88 2.41 1.24 -29.36
CA SER A 88 1.99 2.54 -29.90
C SER A 88 1.44 3.50 -28.85
N ASP A 89 1.24 3.03 -27.62
CA ASP A 89 0.73 3.85 -26.51
C ASP A 89 1.85 4.77 -25.97
N GLU A 90 1.70 6.08 -26.15
CA GLU A 90 2.62 7.11 -25.67
C GLU A 90 2.96 7.00 -24.18
N ARG A 91 2.02 6.51 -23.35
CA ARG A 91 2.21 6.35 -21.91
C ARG A 91 3.10 5.16 -21.58
N TRP A 92 3.00 4.08 -22.36
CA TRP A 92 3.63 2.78 -22.04
C TRP A 92 4.81 2.41 -22.95
N LYS A 93 4.97 3.04 -24.12
CA LYS A 93 6.04 2.74 -25.10
C LYS A 93 7.46 2.82 -24.56
N TRP A 94 7.67 3.60 -23.50
CA TRP A 94 8.96 3.77 -22.83
C TRP A 94 9.25 2.65 -21.81
N PHE A 95 8.24 1.86 -21.44
CA PHE A 95 8.30 0.81 -20.42
C PHE A 95 8.25 -0.58 -21.06
N LYS A 96 9.20 -0.86 -21.95
CA LYS A 96 9.32 -2.15 -22.65
C LYS A 96 9.37 -3.31 -21.64
N ASN A 97 8.65 -4.40 -21.93
CA ASN A 97 8.51 -5.59 -21.07
C ASN A 97 7.87 -5.33 -19.69
N CYS A 98 7.33 -4.12 -19.44
CA CYS A 98 6.64 -3.84 -18.19
C CYS A 98 5.29 -4.58 -18.13
N LEU A 99 5.01 -5.21 -17.00
CA LEU A 99 3.74 -5.91 -16.74
C LEU A 99 2.67 -4.98 -16.17
N GLY A 100 3.08 -3.84 -15.61
CA GLY A 100 2.19 -2.84 -15.03
C GLY A 100 2.81 -2.12 -13.84
N ALA A 101 1.98 -1.66 -12.91
CA ALA A 101 2.39 -0.84 -11.77
C ALA A 101 2.23 -1.59 -10.45
N LEU A 102 3.07 -1.23 -9.48
CA LEU A 102 3.05 -1.77 -8.13
C LEU A 102 3.07 -0.61 -7.13
N ASP A 103 2.16 -0.63 -6.17
CA ASP A 103 2.06 0.42 -5.16
C ASP A 103 1.49 -0.08 -3.83
N GLY A 104 1.86 0.59 -2.75
CA GLY A 104 1.34 0.37 -1.41
C GLY A 104 0.12 1.26 -1.14
N THR A 105 -0.94 0.69 -0.57
CA THR A 105 -2.13 1.43 -0.16
C THR A 105 -2.51 1.14 1.28
N TYR A 106 -3.06 2.14 1.96
CA TYR A 106 -3.46 2.03 3.36
C TYR A 106 -4.97 1.90 3.48
N ILE A 107 -5.44 0.82 4.11
CA ILE A 107 -6.86 0.66 4.46
C ILE A 107 -7.02 0.88 5.96
N LYS A 108 -7.94 1.77 6.35
CA LYS A 108 -8.24 2.04 7.76
C LYS A 108 -8.75 0.78 8.45
N VAL A 109 -8.21 0.50 9.63
CA VAL A 109 -8.59 -0.68 10.41
C VAL A 109 -8.88 -0.31 11.86
N HIS A 110 -9.68 -1.13 12.51
CA HIS A 110 -9.88 -1.07 13.95
C HIS A 110 -9.05 -2.19 14.59
N VAL A 111 -8.12 -1.82 15.46
CA VAL A 111 -7.27 -2.75 16.21
C VAL A 111 -7.34 -2.42 17.71
N PRO A 112 -7.05 -3.38 18.60
CA PRO A 112 -6.95 -3.14 20.03
C PRO A 112 -5.97 -2.00 20.36
N GLU A 113 -6.18 -1.32 21.49
CA GLU A 113 -5.36 -0.15 21.90
C GLU A 113 -3.86 -0.47 21.93
N VAL A 114 -3.52 -1.67 22.41
CA VAL A 114 -2.14 -2.17 22.48
C VAL A 114 -1.45 -2.29 21.11
N ASP A 115 -2.22 -2.54 20.04
CA ASP A 115 -1.69 -2.72 18.68
C ASP A 115 -1.71 -1.43 17.86
N LYS A 116 -2.49 -0.41 18.25
CA LYS A 116 -2.58 0.87 17.53
C LYS A 116 -1.22 1.49 17.19
N PRO A 117 -0.18 1.47 18.06
CA PRO A 117 1.13 1.99 17.70
C PRO A 117 1.73 1.34 16.44
N ARG A 118 1.56 0.02 16.28
CA ARG A 118 2.08 -0.74 15.12
C ARG A 118 1.31 -0.42 13.83
N PHE A 119 0.00 -0.25 13.93
CA PHE A 119 -0.86 0.06 12.78
C PHE A 119 -0.92 1.55 12.43
N ARG A 120 -0.15 2.40 13.11
CA ARG A 120 -0.13 3.84 12.84
C ARG A 120 0.69 4.15 11.59
N SER A 121 0.03 4.68 10.57
CA SER A 121 0.66 5.21 9.36
C SER A 121 1.40 6.52 9.60
N ARG A 122 2.20 6.96 8.62
CA ARG A 122 2.89 8.27 8.66
C ARG A 122 1.92 9.46 8.80
N LYS A 123 0.68 9.31 8.34
CA LYS A 123 -0.40 10.31 8.48
C LYS A 123 -1.12 10.22 9.82
N CYS A 124 -0.60 9.44 10.77
CA CYS A 124 -1.19 9.16 12.09
C CYS A 124 -2.57 8.47 12.05
N GLU A 125 -2.95 7.89 10.92
CA GLU A 125 -4.16 7.06 10.80
C GLU A 125 -3.85 5.60 11.17
N ILE A 126 -4.79 4.93 11.83
CA ILE A 126 -4.71 3.49 12.12
C ILE A 126 -5.15 2.71 10.88
N ALA A 127 -4.20 2.06 10.22
CA ALA A 127 -4.39 1.42 8.93
C ALA A 127 -3.54 0.14 8.79
N THR A 128 -3.94 -0.76 7.90
CA THR A 128 -3.10 -1.84 7.37
C THR A 128 -2.52 -1.41 6.03
N ASN A 129 -1.26 -1.75 5.77
CA ASN A 129 -0.63 -1.58 4.47
C ASN A 129 -0.95 -2.80 3.59
N ILE A 130 -1.33 -2.54 2.35
CA ILE A 130 -1.65 -3.53 1.33
C ILE A 130 -0.82 -3.20 0.11
N LEU A 131 -0.05 -4.17 -0.37
CA LEU A 131 0.65 -4.05 -1.63
C LEU A 131 -0.25 -4.54 -2.75
N GLY A 132 -0.50 -3.69 -3.75
CA GLY A 132 -1.22 -4.06 -4.96
C GLY A 132 -0.31 -3.97 -6.18
N ALA A 133 -0.48 -4.91 -7.12
CA ALA A 133 0.03 -4.78 -8.47
C ALA A 133 -1.13 -4.82 -9.46
N CYS A 134 -1.06 -3.97 -10.47
CA CYS A 134 -2.07 -3.87 -11.52
C CYS A 134 -1.43 -3.86 -12.90
N SER A 135 -2.17 -4.37 -13.89
CA SER A 135 -1.80 -4.33 -15.30
C SER A 135 -1.96 -2.92 -15.88
N ARG A 136 -1.59 -2.74 -17.15
CA ARG A 136 -1.80 -1.50 -17.90
C ARG A 136 -3.26 -1.02 -17.93
N ASP A 137 -4.19 -1.97 -17.91
CA ASP A 137 -5.64 -1.72 -17.90
C ASP A 137 -6.20 -1.54 -16.49
N MET A 138 -5.33 -1.30 -15.50
CA MET A 138 -5.68 -1.13 -14.08
C MET A 138 -6.35 -2.35 -13.45
N MET A 139 -6.21 -3.53 -14.07
CA MET A 139 -6.70 -4.78 -13.52
C MET A 139 -5.70 -5.32 -12.50
N PHE A 140 -6.16 -5.73 -11.33
CA PHE A 140 -5.27 -6.31 -10.33
C PHE A 140 -4.67 -7.61 -10.83
N THR A 141 -3.36 -7.74 -10.69
CA THR A 141 -2.58 -8.93 -11.02
C THR A 141 -2.12 -9.63 -9.74
N PHE A 142 -1.96 -8.87 -8.66
CA PHE A 142 -1.58 -9.37 -7.35
C PHE A 142 -2.04 -8.42 -6.25
N VAL A 143 -2.46 -8.96 -5.11
CA VAL A 143 -2.83 -8.20 -3.92
C VAL A 143 -2.27 -8.91 -2.69
N PHE A 144 -1.57 -8.17 -1.84
CA PHE A 144 -0.93 -8.70 -0.64
C PHE A 144 -1.29 -7.85 0.58
N PRO A 145 -2.35 -8.24 1.30
CA PRO A 145 -2.83 -7.51 2.47
C PRO A 145 -2.17 -7.99 3.78
N GLY A 146 -2.39 -7.23 4.85
CA GLY A 146 -2.18 -7.71 6.22
C GLY A 146 -0.93 -7.17 6.93
N TRP A 147 -0.21 -6.23 6.34
CA TRP A 147 0.93 -5.58 6.97
C TRP A 147 0.51 -4.42 7.87
N GLU A 148 1.27 -4.13 8.93
CA GLU A 148 0.92 -3.01 9.81
C GLU A 148 1.11 -1.67 9.10
N GLY A 149 0.28 -0.66 9.43
CA GLY A 149 0.37 0.67 8.81
C GLY A 149 1.70 1.39 8.98
N SER A 150 2.53 0.99 9.95
CA SER A 150 3.89 1.51 10.12
C SER A 150 4.92 0.88 9.18
N ALA A 151 4.59 -0.26 8.54
CA ALA A 151 5.51 -0.95 7.63
C ALA A 151 5.75 -0.13 6.36
N SER A 152 7.00 -0.07 5.93
CA SER A 152 7.39 0.55 4.65
C SER A 152 7.05 -0.37 3.48
N ASP A 153 6.72 0.21 2.33
CA ASP A 153 6.35 -0.55 1.12
C ASP A 153 7.47 -1.50 0.69
N SER A 154 8.73 -1.09 0.87
CA SER A 154 9.90 -1.95 0.63
C SER A 154 9.92 -3.23 1.48
N ARG A 155 9.48 -3.14 2.75
CA ARG A 155 9.39 -4.30 3.64
C ARG A 155 8.23 -5.20 3.23
N VAL A 156 7.08 -4.62 2.91
CA VAL A 156 5.90 -5.36 2.43
C VAL A 156 6.22 -6.10 1.13
N LEU A 157 6.90 -5.44 0.18
CA LEU A 157 7.36 -6.03 -1.07
C LEU A 157 8.36 -7.17 -0.85
N HIS A 158 9.35 -6.98 0.03
CA HIS A 158 10.32 -8.02 0.33
C HIS A 158 9.63 -9.27 0.90
N ASP A 159 8.70 -9.08 1.84
CA ASP A 159 7.93 -10.20 2.38
C ASP A 159 7.08 -10.89 1.29
N ALA A 160 6.39 -10.09 0.45
CA ALA A 160 5.61 -10.60 -0.66
C ALA A 160 6.45 -11.45 -1.62
N LEU A 161 7.71 -11.12 -1.87
CA LEU A 161 8.62 -11.90 -2.72
C LEU A 161 9.20 -13.14 -2.04
N SER A 162 9.35 -13.11 -0.71
CA SER A 162 9.99 -14.20 0.05
C SER A 162 9.08 -15.39 0.34
N ARG A 163 7.75 -15.22 0.22
CA ARG A 163 6.77 -16.25 0.59
C ARG A 163 6.58 -17.27 -0.54
N PRO A 164 6.40 -18.58 -0.23
CA PRO A 164 6.10 -19.60 -1.25
C PRO A 164 4.83 -19.33 -2.08
N THR A 165 3.82 -18.72 -1.45
CA THR A 165 2.57 -18.26 -2.06
C THR A 165 2.60 -16.76 -2.40
N GLY A 166 3.78 -16.17 -2.35
CA GLY A 166 4.03 -14.75 -2.59
C GLY A 166 4.07 -14.39 -4.07
N MET A 167 4.35 -13.12 -4.36
CA MET A 167 4.51 -12.61 -5.72
C MET A 167 5.66 -13.37 -6.40
N LYS A 168 5.34 -14.09 -7.47
CA LYS A 168 6.34 -14.79 -8.29
C LYS A 168 6.76 -13.89 -9.42
N ILE A 169 8.05 -13.58 -9.47
CA ILE A 169 8.67 -13.03 -10.67
C ILE A 169 8.97 -14.24 -11.55
N LEU A 170 8.28 -14.34 -12.69
CA LEU A 170 8.63 -15.33 -13.70
C LEU A 170 10.04 -14.97 -14.20
N ASN A 171 11.03 -15.75 -13.78
CA ASN A 171 12.34 -15.69 -14.41
C ASN A 171 12.16 -16.18 -15.84
N GLU A 172 12.60 -15.39 -16.82
CA GLU A 172 12.74 -15.82 -18.21
C GLU A 172 13.66 -17.05 -18.25
N MET A 173 13.05 -18.23 -18.20
CA MET A 173 13.67 -19.50 -18.53
C MET A 173 12.67 -20.27 -19.37
N ASP A 174 12.48 -19.84 -20.63
CA ASP A 174 12.27 -20.81 -21.73
C ASP A 174 12.57 -20.29 -23.14
N VAL A 175 13.41 -19.24 -23.29
CA VAL A 175 13.99 -18.92 -24.61
C VAL A 175 15.43 -18.45 -24.42
N GLY A 176 16.39 -19.29 -24.81
CA GLY A 176 17.77 -18.87 -25.11
C GLY A 176 18.60 -18.43 -23.91
N GLY A 177 19.47 -19.33 -23.44
CA GLY A 177 20.19 -19.17 -22.18
C GLY A 177 21.02 -17.89 -21.99
N ARG A 178 21.02 -17.38 -20.76
CA ARG A 178 22.26 -17.16 -20.00
C ARG A 178 21.99 -17.01 -18.50
N SER A 179 22.75 -17.79 -17.73
CA SER A 179 23.20 -17.60 -16.35
C SER A 179 22.17 -17.29 -15.26
N GLN A 180 21.77 -18.35 -14.56
CA GLN A 180 21.40 -18.30 -13.14
C GLN A 180 22.43 -17.45 -12.38
N THR A 181 21.99 -16.33 -11.80
CA THR A 181 22.77 -15.67 -10.74
C THR A 181 22.10 -16.01 -9.41
N ASN A 182 22.74 -16.90 -8.66
CA ASN A 182 22.29 -17.44 -7.38
C ASN A 182 22.22 -16.32 -6.32
N GLU A 183 21.56 -16.53 -5.19
CA GLU A 183 21.64 -15.61 -4.03
C GLU A 183 23.07 -15.44 -3.48
N GLN A 184 24.01 -16.32 -3.87
CA GLN A 184 25.45 -16.09 -3.72
C GLN A 184 25.98 -14.96 -4.61
N ASP A 185 25.39 -14.70 -5.79
CA ASP A 185 25.73 -13.58 -6.66
C ASP A 185 25.21 -12.23 -6.16
N ARG A 186 24.10 -12.14 -5.42
CA ARG A 186 23.72 -10.87 -4.76
C ARG A 186 24.68 -10.46 -3.65
N ARG A 187 25.36 -11.42 -3.03
CA ARG A 187 26.50 -11.15 -2.13
C ARG A 187 27.80 -10.91 -2.91
N ALA A 188 27.96 -11.50 -4.09
CA ALA A 188 29.10 -11.24 -4.99
C ALA A 188 29.00 -9.91 -5.78
N CYS A 189 27.79 -9.35 -5.97
CA CYS A 189 27.54 -8.08 -6.67
C CYS A 189 27.50 -6.85 -5.75
N ARG A 190 27.77 -6.98 -4.45
CA ARG A 190 28.08 -5.79 -3.65
C ARG A 190 29.45 -5.32 -4.07
N HIS A 191 29.50 -4.20 -4.79
CA HIS A 191 30.76 -3.52 -5.08
C HIS A 191 31.55 -3.36 -3.78
N ILE A 192 32.69 -4.05 -3.70
CA ILE A 192 33.61 -3.94 -2.58
C ILE A 192 34.45 -2.71 -2.84
N TRP A 193 34.18 -1.65 -2.08
CA TRP A 193 34.93 -0.40 -2.17
C TRP A 193 36.41 -0.64 -1.90
N THR A 194 37.24 -0.31 -2.88
CA THR A 194 38.69 -0.32 -2.67
C THR A 194 39.11 0.95 -1.93
N LYS A 195 40.24 0.90 -1.22
CA LYS A 195 40.80 2.08 -0.56
C LYS A 195 41.06 3.22 -1.55
N GLU A 196 41.46 2.87 -2.77
CA GLU A 196 41.73 3.82 -3.85
C GLU A 196 40.45 4.53 -4.33
N GLU A 197 39.35 3.80 -4.51
CA GLU A 197 38.05 4.38 -4.85
C GLU A 197 37.52 5.28 -3.74
N GLU A 198 37.63 4.84 -2.48
CA GLU A 198 37.23 5.63 -1.32
C GLU A 198 38.05 6.92 -1.22
N GLU A 199 39.37 6.82 -1.35
CA GLU A 199 40.29 7.95 -1.28
C GLU A 199 40.05 8.94 -2.43
N THR A 200 39.80 8.45 -3.63
CA THR A 200 39.50 9.29 -4.80
C THR A 200 38.20 10.06 -4.61
N ILE A 201 37.14 9.41 -4.10
CA ILE A 201 35.88 10.11 -3.80
C ILE A 201 36.10 11.17 -2.72
N LEU A 202 36.83 10.85 -1.64
CA LEU A 202 37.12 11.82 -0.58
C LEU A 202 37.90 13.02 -1.11
N SER A 203 38.92 12.79 -1.95
CA SER A 203 39.71 13.84 -2.59
C SER A 203 38.85 14.76 -3.48
N ILE A 204 38.00 14.17 -4.33
CA ILE A 204 37.06 14.94 -5.16
C ILE A 204 36.11 15.77 -4.27
N MET A 205 35.64 15.21 -3.16
CA MET A 205 34.78 15.93 -2.22
C MET A 205 35.53 17.09 -1.51
N ASP A 206 36.79 16.90 -1.13
CA ASP A 206 37.63 17.94 -0.54
C ASP A 206 37.80 19.13 -1.50
N GLU A 207 38.08 18.85 -2.78
CA GLU A 207 38.20 19.88 -3.83
C GLU A 207 36.87 20.62 -4.04
N ILE A 208 35.75 19.91 -4.05
CA ILE A 208 34.42 20.52 -4.20
C ILE A 208 34.12 21.45 -3.02
N VAL A 209 34.50 21.06 -1.80
CA VAL A 209 34.34 21.89 -0.59
C VAL A 209 35.25 23.11 -0.64
N ALA A 210 36.52 22.95 -1.03
CA ALA A 210 37.47 24.05 -1.18
C ALA A 210 36.99 25.11 -2.20
N ASN A 211 36.27 24.67 -3.23
CA ASN A 211 35.70 25.53 -4.27
C ASN A 211 34.29 26.09 -3.93
N GLY A 212 33.84 26.02 -2.68
CA GLY A 212 32.53 26.57 -2.28
C GLY A 212 31.32 25.79 -2.82
N GLY A 213 31.49 24.48 -3.04
CA GLY A 213 30.44 23.56 -3.50
C GLY A 213 29.36 23.25 -2.45
N ARG A 214 29.46 23.85 -1.26
CA ARG A 214 28.46 23.75 -0.19
C ARG A 214 27.33 24.76 -0.43
N ALA A 215 26.11 24.35 -0.12
CA ALA A 215 24.95 25.23 -0.04
C ALA A 215 24.87 25.85 1.37
N ASP A 216 24.09 26.92 1.51
CA ASP A 216 23.93 27.69 2.76
C ASP A 216 23.37 26.84 3.92
N CYS A 217 22.70 25.73 3.61
CA CYS A 217 22.19 24.76 4.58
C CYS A 217 23.22 23.69 4.98
N GLY A 218 24.50 23.87 4.66
CA GLY A 218 25.58 22.94 4.97
C GLY A 218 25.61 21.66 4.13
N SER A 219 24.66 21.46 3.20
CA SER A 219 24.62 20.32 2.27
C SER A 219 25.34 20.60 0.95
N PHE A 220 25.68 19.56 0.19
CA PHE A 220 26.16 19.74 -1.18
C PHE A 220 25.05 20.26 -2.10
N LYS A 221 25.43 21.06 -3.10
CA LYS A 221 24.52 21.58 -4.14
C LYS A 221 23.94 20.43 -4.98
N ALA A 222 22.78 20.65 -5.61
CA ALA A 222 22.20 19.67 -6.52
C ALA A 222 23.15 19.39 -7.68
N GLY A 223 23.30 18.12 -8.08
CA GLY A 223 24.19 17.70 -9.17
C GLY A 223 25.61 17.33 -8.75
N THR A 224 26.03 17.58 -7.51
CA THR A 224 27.38 17.21 -7.01
C THR A 224 27.72 15.74 -7.23
N LEU A 225 26.76 14.81 -7.05
CA LEU A 225 27.02 13.37 -7.27
C LEU A 225 27.38 13.04 -8.71
N LYS A 226 26.81 13.75 -9.70
CA LYS A 226 27.18 13.58 -11.12
C LYS A 226 28.56 14.14 -11.40
N ILE A 227 28.94 15.24 -10.76
CA ILE A 227 30.30 15.80 -10.84
C ILE A 227 31.32 14.78 -10.31
N ILE A 228 31.00 14.13 -9.17
CA ILE A 228 31.84 13.06 -8.62
C ILE A 228 31.93 11.88 -9.59
N GLU A 229 30.81 11.41 -10.17
CA GLU A 229 30.83 10.33 -11.18
C GLU A 229 31.72 10.67 -12.38
N SER A 230 31.59 11.86 -12.94
CA SER A 230 32.38 12.30 -14.10
C SER A 230 33.88 12.38 -13.75
N ARG A 231 34.24 12.97 -12.60
CA ARG A 231 35.65 13.05 -12.20
C ARG A 231 36.23 11.69 -11.85
N LEU A 232 35.46 10.84 -11.18
CA LEU A 232 35.86 9.48 -10.83
C LEU A 232 36.11 8.63 -12.09
N THR A 233 35.30 8.79 -13.13
CA THR A 233 35.52 8.11 -14.42
C THR A 233 36.79 8.58 -15.13
N ASN A 234 37.15 9.86 -14.97
CA ASN A 234 38.39 10.41 -15.54
C ASN A 234 39.64 9.91 -14.81
N ILE A 235 39.58 9.79 -13.47
CA ILE A 235 40.71 9.35 -12.65
C ILE A 235 40.85 7.83 -12.68
N LEU A 236 39.72 7.12 -12.60
CA LEU A 236 39.63 5.65 -12.60
C LEU A 236 38.76 5.18 -13.78
N PRO A 237 39.30 5.23 -15.03
CA PRO A 237 38.64 4.66 -16.18
C PRO A 237 38.51 3.16 -15.94
N ASN A 238 37.27 2.65 -15.89
CA ASN A 238 36.86 1.26 -15.59
C ASN A 238 36.33 0.96 -14.18
N CYS A 239 36.18 1.95 -13.28
CA CYS A 239 35.56 1.68 -11.97
C CYS A 239 34.07 1.29 -12.04
N GLY A 240 33.35 1.65 -13.13
CA GLY A 240 31.93 1.31 -13.31
C GLY A 240 30.99 1.95 -12.27
N LEU A 241 31.50 2.88 -11.45
CA LEU A 241 30.76 3.53 -10.38
C LEU A 241 29.83 4.62 -10.92
N LYS A 242 28.57 4.61 -10.47
CA LYS A 242 27.52 5.53 -10.90
C LYS A 242 27.12 6.46 -9.77
N ALA A 243 26.69 7.68 -10.10
CA ALA A 243 26.18 8.65 -9.12
C ALA A 243 25.10 8.04 -8.23
N SER A 244 24.15 7.33 -8.84
CA SER A 244 23.18 6.47 -8.16
C SER A 244 23.21 5.08 -8.83
N PRO A 245 23.25 3.97 -8.07
CA PRO A 245 23.11 3.91 -6.61
C PRO A 245 24.45 3.96 -5.84
N HIS A 246 25.60 3.84 -6.50
CA HIS A 246 26.88 3.53 -5.84
C HIS A 246 27.42 4.68 -4.97
N ILE A 247 27.73 5.82 -5.60
CA ILE A 247 28.36 6.97 -4.93
C ILE A 247 27.40 7.56 -3.89
N GLU A 248 26.12 7.70 -4.24
CA GLU A 248 25.07 8.16 -3.33
C GLU A 248 24.99 7.33 -2.05
N SER A 249 24.99 5.99 -2.18
CA SER A 249 24.93 5.07 -1.04
C SER A 249 26.16 5.21 -0.14
N LYS A 250 27.35 5.34 -0.73
CA LYS A 250 28.60 5.49 0.02
C LYS A 250 28.67 6.80 0.80
N VAL A 251 28.37 7.91 0.14
CA VAL A 251 28.34 9.25 0.77
C VAL A 251 27.30 9.30 1.89
N LYS A 252 26.11 8.69 1.70
CA LYS A 252 25.09 8.57 2.76
C LYS A 252 25.60 7.78 3.96
N THR A 253 26.33 6.69 3.72
CA THR A 253 26.91 5.86 4.77
C THR A 253 27.96 6.64 5.58
N TRP A 254 28.93 7.26 4.92
CA TRP A 254 29.92 8.11 5.61
C TRP A 254 29.28 9.25 6.38
N LYS A 255 28.25 9.90 5.82
CA LYS A 255 27.52 10.96 6.51
C LYS A 255 26.79 10.45 7.75
N LYS A 256 26.22 9.24 7.70
CA LYS A 256 25.56 8.61 8.85
C LYS A 256 26.57 8.28 9.94
N ASP A 257 27.68 7.64 9.59
CA ASP A 257 28.73 7.24 10.53
C ASP A 257 29.37 8.46 11.20
N TYR A 258 29.72 9.48 10.39
CA TYR A 258 30.20 10.77 10.89
C TYR A 258 29.23 11.40 11.91
N ARG A 259 27.92 11.40 11.62
CA ARG A 259 26.91 11.98 12.52
C ARG A 259 26.85 11.26 13.86
N VAL A 260 26.93 9.93 13.86
CA VAL A 260 26.90 9.17 15.12
C VAL A 260 28.08 9.55 16.00
N VAL A 261 29.28 9.60 15.42
CA VAL A 261 30.50 9.98 16.15
C VAL A 261 30.46 11.45 16.57
N TYR A 262 29.98 12.34 15.69
CA TYR A 262 29.82 13.76 16.01
C TYR A 262 28.86 13.99 17.19
N ASP A 263 27.70 13.33 17.21
CA ASP A 263 26.74 13.45 18.31
C ASP A 263 27.35 12.92 19.62
N MET A 264 28.12 11.82 19.55
CA MET A 264 28.82 11.26 20.71
C MET A 264 29.82 12.27 21.30
N ILE A 265 30.76 12.78 20.50
CA ILE A 265 31.81 13.68 21.01
C ILE A 265 31.30 15.05 21.48
N ASN A 266 30.07 15.42 21.12
CA ASN A 266 29.40 16.65 21.57
C ASN A 266 28.41 16.41 22.72
N THR A 267 28.44 15.22 23.33
CA THR A 267 27.67 14.87 24.52
C THR A 267 28.60 14.79 25.73
N SER A 268 28.17 15.30 26.89
CA SER A 268 28.91 15.19 28.14
C SER A 268 29.22 13.73 28.48
N GLY A 269 30.46 13.43 28.89
CA GLY A 269 30.92 12.07 29.19
C GLY A 269 31.66 11.37 28.03
N PHE A 270 31.89 12.07 26.92
CA PHE A 270 32.50 11.53 25.71
C PHE A 270 33.56 12.49 25.16
N GLY A 271 34.69 11.92 24.73
CA GLY A 271 35.81 12.65 24.13
C GLY A 271 36.25 12.04 22.80
N TRP A 272 37.17 12.72 22.12
CA TRP A 272 37.80 12.22 20.89
C TRP A 272 39.30 12.02 21.10
N ASN A 273 39.78 10.78 20.90
CA ASN A 273 41.20 10.49 20.92
C ASN A 273 41.82 10.72 19.55
N ASN A 274 42.65 11.76 19.42
CA ASN A 274 43.34 12.10 18.17
C ASN A 274 44.44 11.10 17.75
N VAL A 275 44.97 10.29 18.68
CA VAL A 275 46.02 9.29 18.44
C VAL A 275 45.41 7.97 17.96
N ARG A 276 44.46 7.43 18.72
CA ARG A 276 43.73 6.18 18.40
C ARG A 276 42.64 6.38 17.35
N LYS A 277 42.31 7.65 17.04
CA LYS A 277 41.21 8.06 16.14
C LYS A 277 39.88 7.44 16.54
N CYS A 278 39.52 7.43 17.82
CA CYS A 278 38.29 6.81 18.32
C CYS A 278 37.60 7.64 19.40
N VAL A 279 36.35 7.31 19.71
CA VAL A 279 35.62 7.94 20.83
C VAL A 279 36.13 7.38 22.15
N GLU A 280 36.49 8.28 23.06
CA GLU A 280 36.77 8.00 24.47
C GLU A 280 35.53 8.25 25.31
N VAL A 281 35.41 7.50 26.38
CA VAL A 281 34.26 7.57 27.28
C VAL A 281 34.76 7.72 28.70
N ASP A 282 34.23 8.72 29.40
CA ASP A 282 34.71 9.11 30.72
C ASP A 282 34.30 8.09 31.79
N SER A 283 33.14 7.44 31.63
CA SER A 283 32.63 6.42 32.57
C SER A 283 31.76 5.37 31.88
N ASN A 284 31.75 4.15 32.42
CA ASN A 284 30.90 3.07 31.91
C ASN A 284 29.40 3.39 32.09
N GLU A 285 29.05 4.13 33.14
CA GLU A 285 27.69 4.59 33.42
C GLU A 285 27.21 5.56 32.32
N ALA A 286 28.06 6.51 31.92
CA ALA A 286 27.78 7.42 30.81
C ALA A 286 27.57 6.67 29.49
N TRP A 287 28.40 5.64 29.22
CA TRP A 287 28.24 4.76 28.06
C TRP A 287 26.88 4.06 28.04
N HIS A 288 26.50 3.42 29.15
CA HIS A 288 25.28 2.62 29.24
C HIS A 288 24.02 3.48 29.10
N SER A 289 23.98 4.64 29.77
CA SER A 289 22.88 5.60 29.68
C SER A 289 22.69 6.14 28.26
N TYR A 290 23.79 6.48 27.57
CA TYR A 290 23.75 7.01 26.22
C TYR A 290 23.27 5.97 25.20
N VAL A 291 23.79 4.74 25.25
CA VAL A 291 23.45 3.66 24.31
C VAL A 291 22.00 3.18 24.48
N GLN A 292 21.42 3.30 25.68
CA GLN A 292 20.00 3.00 25.92
C GLN A 292 19.09 3.87 25.03
N HIS A 293 19.46 5.13 24.82
CA HIS A 293 18.72 6.09 24.01
C HIS A 293 19.24 6.20 22.57
N HIS A 294 20.49 5.80 22.30
CA HIS A 294 21.17 5.89 20.99
C HIS A 294 21.72 4.54 20.53
N LYS A 295 20.84 3.62 20.12
CA LYS A 295 21.20 2.24 19.74
C LYS A 295 22.27 2.16 18.63
N GLN A 296 22.33 3.15 17.74
CA GLN A 296 23.31 3.26 16.66
C GLN A 296 24.74 3.51 17.16
N ALA A 297 24.92 4.00 18.39
CA ALA A 297 26.22 4.29 18.99
C ALA A 297 26.92 3.03 19.53
N LYS A 298 26.19 1.93 19.77
CA LYS A 298 26.67 0.73 20.49
C LYS A 298 28.01 0.15 19.97
N GLY A 299 28.32 0.31 18.69
CA GLY A 299 29.55 -0.22 18.06
C GLY A 299 30.71 0.78 17.94
N TRP A 300 30.59 1.99 18.49
CA TRP A 300 31.58 3.06 18.29
C TRP A 300 32.52 3.29 19.48
N ARG A 301 32.31 2.61 20.60
CA ARG A 301 33.26 2.63 21.72
C ARG A 301 34.57 1.99 21.31
N ASP A 302 35.68 2.70 21.51
CA ASP A 302 37.05 2.26 21.21
C ASP A 302 37.32 1.87 19.73
N LYS A 303 36.34 2.09 18.84
CA LYS A 303 36.45 1.74 17.43
C LYS A 303 37.22 2.82 16.67
N PRO A 304 38.34 2.49 16.00
CA PRO A 304 39.06 3.46 15.18
C PRO A 304 38.20 3.95 14.01
N PHE A 305 38.22 5.25 13.80
CA PHE A 305 37.57 5.98 12.71
C PHE A 305 38.49 7.09 12.17
N PRO A 306 39.56 6.73 11.44
CA PRO A 306 40.53 7.69 10.91
C PRO A 306 39.93 8.76 9.97
N LEU A 307 38.78 8.48 9.37
CA LEU A 307 38.09 9.40 8.46
C LEU A 307 37.36 10.55 9.17
N TYR A 308 37.23 10.53 10.49
CA TYR A 308 36.40 11.49 11.23
C TYR A 308 36.72 12.95 10.92
N GLU A 309 37.99 13.36 11.05
CA GLU A 309 38.45 14.74 10.85
C GLU A 309 38.20 15.21 9.42
N ARG A 310 38.47 14.35 8.44
CA ARG A 310 38.25 14.64 7.02
C ARG A 310 36.76 14.77 6.71
N LEU A 311 35.93 13.86 7.24
CA LEU A 311 34.48 13.95 7.09
C LEU A 311 33.90 15.17 7.82
N ALA A 312 34.51 15.61 8.92
CA ALA A 312 34.14 16.84 9.61
C ALA A 312 34.42 18.08 8.75
N TYR A 313 35.54 18.11 8.03
CA TYR A 313 35.83 19.14 7.04
C TYR A 313 34.80 19.11 5.88
N ILE A 314 34.58 17.92 5.31
CA ILE A 314 33.69 17.72 4.16
C ILE A 314 32.23 18.08 4.48
N PHE A 315 31.70 17.58 5.61
CA PHE A 315 30.29 17.75 5.97
C PHE A 315 30.02 18.93 6.91
N GLY A 316 31.04 19.56 7.49
CA GLY A 316 30.96 20.74 8.37
C GLY A 316 30.15 20.54 9.65
N LYS A 317 30.13 21.60 10.46
CA LYS A 317 29.54 21.62 11.81
C LYS A 317 28.09 22.12 11.84
N ASP A 318 27.57 22.65 10.73
CA ASP A 318 26.26 23.30 10.70
C ASP A 318 25.12 22.29 10.66
N ARG A 319 24.56 22.02 11.83
CA ARG A 319 23.34 21.24 12.03
C ARG A 319 22.35 22.08 12.83
N ALA A 320 21.10 22.12 12.37
CA ALA A 320 19.98 22.53 13.20
C ALA A 320 19.83 21.55 14.37
N THR A 321 20.30 21.96 15.54
CA THR A 321 20.13 21.23 16.79
C THR A 321 18.70 21.48 17.25
N GLY A 322 17.82 20.49 17.15
CA GLY A 322 16.45 20.56 17.67
C GLY A 322 16.37 20.64 19.20
N LYS A 323 17.37 21.21 19.89
CA LYS A 323 17.39 21.46 21.34
C LYS A 323 16.30 22.44 21.79
N THR A 324 15.58 23.09 20.85
CA THR A 324 14.40 23.94 21.11
C THR A 324 13.07 23.31 20.71
N ALA A 325 13.04 22.04 20.26
CA ALA A 325 11.80 21.34 19.97
C ALA A 325 11.19 20.78 21.27
N TYR A 326 10.39 21.60 21.96
CA TYR A 326 9.61 21.16 23.11
C TYR A 326 8.50 20.20 22.65
N ALA A 327 8.58 18.93 23.08
CA ALA A 327 7.46 18.00 23.01
C ALA A 327 6.60 18.14 24.30
N PRO A 328 5.25 18.04 24.24
CA PRO A 328 4.36 18.29 25.38
C PRO A 328 4.42 17.33 26.59
N LYS A 329 5.53 16.61 26.82
CA LYS A 329 5.63 15.59 27.88
C LYS A 329 6.62 15.89 29.02
N ASN A 330 7.38 16.98 28.96
CA ASN A 330 8.38 17.30 29.98
C ASN A 330 7.99 18.53 30.82
N LEU A 331 6.78 18.51 31.39
CA LEU A 331 6.30 19.51 32.37
C LEU A 331 6.11 18.92 33.77
N ALA A 332 6.73 17.77 34.07
CA ALA A 332 6.74 17.21 35.40
C ALA A 332 8.13 16.65 35.68
N ALA A 333 8.74 17.09 36.78
CA ALA A 333 10.16 16.95 37.17
C ALA A 333 11.08 17.92 36.40
N ASP A 334 11.65 18.98 36.95
CA ASP A 334 11.90 19.33 38.35
C ASP A 334 11.88 20.87 38.49
N VAL A 335 11.12 21.36 39.47
CA VAL A 335 11.31 22.66 40.10
C VAL A 335 11.65 22.31 41.54
N GLU A 336 12.91 22.44 41.94
CA GLU A 336 13.32 22.86 43.29
C GLU A 336 14.71 23.53 43.20
N GLU A 337 14.72 24.80 43.66
CA GLU A 337 15.73 25.51 44.48
C GLU A 337 17.17 25.68 43.91
N ASP A 338 17.83 26.85 43.97
CA ASP A 338 17.70 27.96 44.93
C ASP A 338 18.39 29.26 44.45
N ASP A 339 17.86 30.38 44.96
CA ASP A 339 18.45 31.66 45.35
C ASP A 339 19.24 32.65 44.43
N ASN A 340 18.53 33.77 44.16
CA ASN A 340 18.75 35.13 44.67
C ASN A 340 19.85 36.07 44.06
N PHE A 341 19.42 37.14 43.37
CA PHE A 341 19.73 38.55 43.74
C PHE A 341 18.83 39.58 43.01
N ASP A 342 18.45 40.61 43.78
CA ASP A 342 17.43 41.65 43.62
C ASP A 342 17.52 42.62 42.41
N ASN A 343 16.36 43.10 41.92
CA ASN A 343 15.88 44.46 42.27
C ASN A 343 14.46 44.80 41.75
N GLU A 344 13.76 45.49 42.65
CA GLU A 344 12.44 46.16 42.72
C GLU A 344 11.88 46.79 41.40
N VAL A 345 10.57 47.01 41.18
CA VAL A 345 9.67 47.95 41.90
C VAL A 345 8.18 47.72 41.50
N GLU A 346 7.34 47.60 42.54
CA GLU A 346 5.92 48.03 42.77
C GLU A 346 4.70 47.56 41.95
N MET A 347 3.73 47.02 42.72
CA MET A 347 2.27 46.97 42.50
C MET A 347 1.59 48.15 43.23
N PRO A 348 0.30 48.47 43.03
CA PRO A 348 -0.72 47.87 43.94
C PRO A 348 -2.11 47.63 43.28
N GLY A 349 -2.78 46.54 43.63
CA GLY A 349 -3.99 46.57 44.50
C GLY A 349 -5.27 46.40 43.64
N ASN A 350 -6.33 45.68 44.01
CA ASN A 350 -6.86 45.36 45.32
C ASN A 350 -7.91 44.23 45.19
N PHE A 351 -7.75 43.16 45.99
CA PHE A 351 -8.75 42.35 46.72
C PHE A 351 -10.09 41.88 46.10
N SER A 352 -10.22 40.54 46.05
CA SER A 352 -11.47 39.75 46.18
C SER A 352 -12.10 39.92 47.59
N PRO A 353 -13.36 39.46 47.89
CA PRO A 353 -13.61 38.03 48.15
C PRO A 353 -15.04 37.46 47.88
N MET A 354 -15.07 36.16 47.58
CA MET A 354 -15.90 35.06 48.14
C MET A 354 -17.29 35.32 48.81
N SER A 355 -18.32 34.55 48.41
CA SER A 355 -19.22 33.70 49.26
C SER A 355 -20.33 33.07 48.39
N VAL A 356 -20.50 31.75 48.20
CA VAL A 356 -21.11 30.67 49.05
C VAL A 356 -22.55 30.93 49.53
N ASN A 357 -23.51 30.11 49.01
CA ASN A 357 -24.66 29.44 49.68
C ASN A 357 -25.64 28.93 48.57
N GLN A 358 -25.81 27.64 48.36
CA GLN A 358 -26.65 26.64 49.07
C GLN A 358 -28.19 26.85 48.96
N THR A 359 -28.79 25.92 48.21
CA THR A 359 -30.05 25.15 48.44
C THR A 359 -31.42 25.84 48.61
N ASP A 360 -32.32 25.46 47.70
CA ASP A 360 -33.56 24.68 47.92
C ASP A 360 -34.94 25.29 47.57
N SER A 361 -35.73 24.41 46.95
CA SER A 361 -37.20 24.31 46.96
C SER A 361 -38.05 24.99 45.87
N ASN A 362 -38.48 24.12 44.94
CA ASN A 362 -39.87 23.76 44.63
C ASN A 362 -40.75 24.52 43.58
N GLN A 363 -41.22 23.67 42.65
CA GLN A 363 -42.53 23.58 41.99
C GLN A 363 -42.85 24.38 40.71
N SER A 364 -42.75 23.63 39.59
CA SER A 364 -43.78 23.37 38.56
C SER A 364 -44.71 24.51 38.12
N MET A 365 -44.63 24.87 36.82
CA MET A 365 -45.75 24.89 35.85
C MET A 365 -45.18 25.25 34.45
N HIS A 366 -45.37 24.39 33.44
CA HIS A 366 -45.26 24.72 32.00
C HIS A 366 -46.55 25.46 31.56
N PRO A 367 -46.70 26.12 30.38
CA PRO A 367 -45.93 26.00 29.13
C PRO A 367 -45.69 27.31 28.30
N THR A 368 -45.02 27.13 27.15
CA THR A 368 -45.17 27.85 25.85
C THR A 368 -44.17 28.96 25.49
N SER A 369 -43.47 28.71 24.37
CA SER A 369 -43.04 29.65 23.31
C SER A 369 -42.37 30.97 23.69
N SER A 370 -41.07 31.07 23.36
CA SER A 370 -40.57 32.22 22.58
C SER A 370 -39.13 31.99 22.09
N GLN A 371 -38.94 32.25 20.80
CA GLN A 371 -37.67 32.41 20.13
C GLN A 371 -36.84 33.54 20.76
N SER A 372 -35.51 33.37 20.83
CA SER A 372 -34.59 34.51 20.62
C SER A 372 -33.23 34.06 20.06
N LEU A 373 -33.01 34.49 18.82
CA LEU A 373 -31.79 35.08 18.25
C LEU A 373 -30.45 34.79 18.95
N SER A 374 -29.58 34.04 18.27
CA SER A 374 -28.15 34.33 18.28
C SER A 374 -27.55 34.27 16.88
N LYS A 375 -26.70 35.26 16.62
CA LYS A 375 -26.17 35.71 15.33
C LYS A 375 -25.34 34.65 14.62
N LYS A 376 -25.56 34.51 13.31
CA LYS A 376 -24.65 33.89 12.34
C LYS A 376 -23.26 34.51 12.45
N ARG A 377 -22.24 33.69 12.69
CA ARG A 377 -20.85 33.97 12.30
C ARG A 377 -20.42 32.92 11.28
N PHE A 378 -20.09 33.41 10.09
CA PHE A 378 -19.67 32.67 8.90
C PHE A 378 -18.43 31.82 9.22
N ARG A 379 -18.53 30.48 9.12
CA ARG A 379 -17.37 29.58 9.20
C ARG A 379 -16.84 29.31 7.80
N SER A 380 -15.58 29.68 7.59
CA SER A 380 -14.77 29.23 6.46
C SER A 380 -14.78 27.71 6.38
N ARG A 381 -15.01 27.17 5.18
CA ARG A 381 -15.09 25.72 4.88
C ARG A 381 -13.85 24.98 5.42
N ASP A 382 -14.11 23.99 6.27
CA ASP A 382 -13.10 23.12 6.88
C ASP A 382 -12.25 22.36 5.84
N PRO A 383 -10.92 22.28 6.00
CA PRO A 383 -10.01 21.50 5.15
C PRO A 383 -10.35 20.00 5.07
N ILE A 384 -11.02 19.47 6.10
CA ILE A 384 -11.45 18.06 6.21
C ILE A 384 -12.53 17.74 5.17
N VAL A 385 -13.51 18.64 4.97
CA VAL A 385 -14.59 18.46 3.99
C VAL A 385 -14.04 18.41 2.57
N ARG A 386 -13.08 19.26 2.23
CA ARG A 386 -12.40 19.21 0.91
C ARG A 386 -11.60 17.93 0.69
N SER A 387 -11.04 17.34 1.76
CA SER A 387 -10.32 16.07 1.65
C SER A 387 -11.27 14.88 1.45
N MET A 388 -12.44 14.92 2.08
CA MET A 388 -13.50 13.93 1.92
C MET A 388 -14.14 14.02 0.53
N ASP A 389 -14.36 15.23 0.00
CA ASP A 389 -14.88 15.44 -1.35
C ASP A 389 -13.92 14.89 -2.42
N ARG A 390 -12.60 15.10 -2.24
CA ARG A 390 -11.56 14.53 -3.12
C ARG A 390 -11.47 13.00 -3.03
N PHE A 391 -11.63 12.44 -1.83
CA PHE A 391 -11.65 10.99 -1.66
C PHE A 391 -12.91 10.37 -2.30
N ALA A 392 -14.06 11.02 -2.11
CA ALA A 392 -15.31 10.61 -2.73
C ALA A 392 -15.24 10.69 -4.26
N SER A 393 -14.59 11.70 -4.84
CA SER A 393 -14.41 11.80 -6.29
C SER A 393 -13.49 10.70 -6.84
N VAL A 394 -12.39 10.38 -6.15
CA VAL A 394 -11.48 9.29 -6.57
C VAL A 394 -12.15 7.92 -6.47
N MET A 395 -12.93 7.68 -5.41
CA MET A 395 -13.71 6.44 -5.25
C MET A 395 -14.82 6.34 -6.30
N LYS A 396 -15.48 7.47 -6.62
CA LYS A 396 -16.46 7.54 -7.70
C LYS A 396 -15.83 7.18 -9.04
N ASP A 397 -14.68 7.77 -9.38
CA ASP A 397 -13.94 7.47 -10.61
C ASP A 397 -13.48 6.00 -10.68
N ALA A 398 -13.09 5.41 -9.54
CA ALA A 398 -12.70 4.00 -9.47
C ALA A 398 -13.90 3.06 -9.65
N ILE A 399 -15.05 3.40 -9.07
CA ILE A 399 -16.31 2.65 -9.25
C ILE A 399 -16.83 2.78 -10.68
N GLU A 400 -16.78 3.99 -11.27
CA GLU A 400 -17.19 4.22 -12.66
C GLU A 400 -16.28 3.48 -13.64
N LYS A 401 -14.95 3.53 -13.46
CA LYS A 401 -14.00 2.72 -14.28
C LYS A 401 -14.18 1.23 -14.09
N SER A 402 -14.45 0.76 -12.86
CA SER A 402 -14.77 -0.63 -12.61
C SER A 402 -16.06 -1.05 -13.32
N ASN A 403 -17.08 -0.20 -13.34
CA ASN A 403 -18.33 -0.49 -14.05
C ASN A 403 -18.09 -0.50 -15.57
N ASP A 404 -17.26 0.39 -16.11
CA ASP A 404 -16.91 0.39 -17.54
C ASP A 404 -16.15 -0.86 -17.95
N THR A 405 -15.20 -1.31 -17.13
CA THR A 405 -14.45 -2.55 -17.38
C THR A 405 -15.34 -3.78 -17.24
N LEU A 406 -16.27 -3.76 -16.28
CA LEU A 406 -17.23 -4.84 -16.09
C LEU A 406 -18.30 -4.84 -17.19
N ASP A 407 -18.67 -3.69 -17.73
CA ASP A 407 -19.52 -3.56 -18.91
C ASP A 407 -18.81 -4.06 -20.16
N LYS A 408 -17.53 -3.72 -20.36
CA LYS A 408 -16.69 -4.31 -21.42
C LYS A 408 -16.54 -5.82 -21.27
N PHE A 409 -16.41 -6.33 -20.05
CA PHE A 409 -16.38 -7.76 -19.76
C PHE A 409 -17.74 -8.42 -20.02
N CYS A 410 -18.85 -7.78 -19.64
CA CYS A 410 -20.20 -8.23 -19.97
C CYS A 410 -20.49 -8.19 -21.47
N GLN A 411 -19.96 -7.20 -22.19
CA GLN A 411 -20.01 -7.11 -23.65
C GLN A 411 -19.11 -8.17 -24.30
N LEU A 412 -17.96 -8.51 -23.72
CA LEU A 412 -17.12 -9.62 -24.18
C LEU A 412 -17.78 -10.97 -23.94
N LEU A 413 -18.37 -11.20 -22.76
CA LEU A 413 -19.16 -12.38 -22.46
C LEU A 413 -20.39 -12.48 -23.37
N ALA A 414 -21.05 -11.36 -23.67
CA ALA A 414 -22.16 -11.30 -24.60
C ALA A 414 -21.71 -11.53 -26.05
N LYS A 415 -20.59 -10.94 -26.48
CA LYS A 415 -19.99 -11.17 -27.81
C LYS A 415 -19.54 -12.61 -27.97
N ASN A 416 -18.94 -13.22 -26.95
CA ASN A 416 -18.49 -14.62 -26.99
C ASN A 416 -19.69 -15.59 -27.05
N LYS A 417 -20.74 -15.35 -26.25
CA LYS A 417 -22.03 -16.07 -26.37
C LYS A 417 -22.73 -15.85 -27.73
N MET A 418 -22.61 -14.65 -28.31
CA MET A 418 -23.23 -14.32 -29.60
C MET A 418 -22.46 -14.98 -30.75
N THR A 419 -21.12 -15.04 -30.71
CA THR A 419 -20.31 -15.80 -31.67
C THR A 419 -20.49 -17.30 -31.54
N GLU A 420 -20.62 -17.85 -30.32
CA GLU A 420 -20.86 -19.28 -30.10
C GLU A 420 -22.24 -19.73 -30.61
N ASN A 421 -23.30 -18.95 -30.34
CA ASN A 421 -24.63 -19.24 -30.87
C ASN A 421 -24.70 -19.04 -32.40
N GLN A 422 -23.87 -18.17 -32.97
CA GLN A 422 -23.81 -17.95 -34.41
C GLN A 422 -23.10 -19.09 -35.14
N VAL A 423 -22.08 -19.72 -34.53
CA VAL A 423 -21.47 -20.95 -35.06
C VAL A 423 -22.46 -22.10 -35.04
N ILE A 424 -23.19 -22.30 -33.95
CA ILE A 424 -24.24 -23.33 -33.86
C ILE A 424 -25.38 -23.04 -34.85
N ALA A 425 -25.81 -21.78 -34.98
CA ALA A 425 -26.86 -21.40 -35.93
C ALA A 425 -26.44 -21.67 -37.38
N ASN A 426 -25.18 -21.37 -37.73
CA ASN A 426 -24.64 -21.65 -39.06
C ASN A 426 -24.56 -23.16 -39.32
N ASP A 427 -24.21 -23.98 -38.34
CA ASP A 427 -24.18 -25.44 -38.49
C ASP A 427 -25.61 -26.02 -38.62
N LEU A 428 -26.59 -25.51 -37.85
CA LEU A 428 -28.00 -25.91 -37.99
C LEU A 428 -28.60 -25.50 -39.34
N GLN A 429 -28.18 -24.36 -39.90
CA GLN A 429 -28.59 -23.92 -41.23
C GLN A 429 -28.06 -24.83 -42.35
N LYS A 430 -26.85 -25.38 -42.20
CA LYS A 430 -26.27 -26.33 -43.17
C LYS A 430 -27.01 -27.68 -43.21
N MET A 431 -27.72 -28.04 -42.14
CA MET A 431 -28.44 -29.32 -42.01
C MET A 431 -29.79 -29.37 -42.75
N GLN A 432 -30.18 -28.29 -43.46
CA GLN A 432 -31.43 -28.21 -44.24
C GLN A 432 -32.71 -28.52 -43.43
N LEU A 433 -32.68 -28.29 -42.11
CA LEU A 433 -33.83 -28.49 -41.23
C LEU A 433 -34.85 -27.36 -41.38
N PRO A 434 -36.16 -27.60 -41.15
CA PRO A 434 -37.16 -26.54 -41.08
C PRO A 434 -36.80 -25.48 -40.04
N LEU A 435 -37.10 -24.21 -40.31
CA LEU A 435 -36.77 -23.10 -39.42
C LEU A 435 -37.38 -23.27 -38.01
N SER A 436 -38.55 -23.90 -37.92
CA SER A 436 -39.19 -24.26 -36.64
C SER A 436 -38.33 -25.18 -35.78
N ASP A 437 -37.62 -26.10 -36.41
CA ASP A 437 -36.82 -27.13 -35.74
C ASP A 437 -35.48 -26.55 -35.30
N GLN A 438 -34.89 -25.69 -36.13
CA GLN A 438 -33.69 -24.92 -35.77
C GLN A 438 -33.95 -24.06 -34.52
N VAL A 439 -35.11 -23.40 -34.44
CA VAL A 439 -35.51 -22.58 -33.28
C VAL A 439 -35.70 -23.44 -32.02
N ARG A 440 -36.35 -24.60 -32.12
CA ARG A 440 -36.54 -25.51 -30.97
C ARG A 440 -35.20 -26.06 -30.46
N VAL A 441 -34.30 -26.45 -31.35
CA VAL A 441 -32.96 -26.93 -31.00
C VAL A 441 -32.14 -25.82 -30.33
N MET A 442 -32.16 -24.61 -30.90
CA MET A 442 -31.49 -23.45 -30.31
C MET A 442 -32.05 -23.13 -28.92
N GLN A 443 -33.37 -23.19 -28.74
CA GLN A 443 -34.01 -22.99 -27.45
C GLN A 443 -33.57 -24.04 -26.42
N LYS A 444 -33.46 -25.31 -26.82
CA LYS A 444 -32.95 -26.39 -25.94
C LYS A 444 -31.47 -26.19 -25.59
N PHE A 445 -30.63 -25.78 -26.52
CA PHE A 445 -29.22 -25.42 -26.23
C PHE A 445 -29.09 -24.21 -25.32
N MET A 446 -29.98 -23.22 -25.44
CA MET A 446 -30.02 -22.07 -24.53
C MET A 446 -30.46 -22.45 -23.12
N GLN A 447 -31.28 -23.49 -22.97
CA GLN A 447 -31.76 -23.98 -21.67
C GLN A 447 -30.77 -24.94 -21.00
N LYS A 448 -30.09 -25.80 -21.77
CA LYS A 448 -29.09 -26.78 -21.30
C LYS A 448 -27.75 -26.57 -22.04
N PRO A 449 -26.86 -25.67 -21.57
CA PRO A 449 -25.61 -25.33 -22.26
C PRO A 449 -24.64 -26.51 -22.39
N GLU A 450 -24.69 -27.47 -21.47
CA GLU A 450 -23.91 -28.71 -21.50
C GLU A 450 -24.22 -29.57 -22.74
N VAL A 451 -25.48 -29.57 -23.20
CA VAL A 451 -25.94 -30.29 -24.39
C VAL A 451 -25.39 -29.63 -25.66
N ALA A 452 -25.23 -28.30 -25.65
CA ALA A 452 -24.63 -27.57 -26.76
C ALA A 452 -23.13 -27.89 -26.92
N GLU A 453 -22.40 -28.11 -25.82
CA GLU A 453 -20.99 -28.54 -25.88
C GLU A 453 -20.83 -29.95 -26.44
N ILE A 454 -21.75 -30.88 -26.11
CA ILE A 454 -21.75 -32.24 -26.67
C ILE A 454 -22.01 -32.20 -28.19
N PHE A 455 -22.90 -31.32 -28.66
CA PHE A 455 -23.14 -31.10 -30.07
C PHE A 455 -21.90 -30.54 -30.80
N LYS A 456 -21.18 -29.59 -30.18
CA LYS A 456 -19.92 -29.04 -30.73
C LYS A 456 -18.81 -30.08 -30.83
N ALA A 457 -18.77 -31.04 -29.90
CA ALA A 457 -17.75 -32.09 -29.86
C ALA A 457 -17.91 -33.15 -30.97
N GLN A 458 -19.03 -33.17 -31.70
CA GLN A 458 -19.24 -34.11 -32.80
C GLN A 458 -18.39 -33.73 -34.02
N GLN A 459 -17.66 -34.70 -34.56
CA GLN A 459 -16.70 -34.46 -35.65
C GLN A 459 -17.31 -34.65 -37.05
N SER A 460 -18.41 -35.40 -37.17
CA SER A 460 -19.10 -35.65 -38.44
C SER A 460 -20.45 -34.94 -38.52
N GLU A 461 -20.80 -34.43 -39.70
CA GLU A 461 -22.12 -33.84 -39.99
C GLU A 461 -23.26 -34.85 -39.78
N GLU A 462 -23.02 -36.14 -40.05
CA GLU A 462 -24.01 -37.21 -39.84
C GLU A 462 -24.29 -37.45 -38.35
N GLN A 463 -23.25 -37.36 -37.50
CA GLN A 463 -23.38 -37.47 -36.04
C GLN A 463 -24.13 -36.27 -35.47
N LYS A 464 -23.84 -35.06 -35.97
CA LYS A 464 -24.55 -33.84 -35.58
C LYS A 464 -26.04 -33.93 -35.95
N LEU A 465 -26.36 -34.46 -37.13
CA LEU A 465 -27.74 -34.61 -37.61
C LEU A 465 -28.52 -35.66 -36.80
N GLN A 466 -27.89 -36.79 -36.47
CA GLN A 466 -28.47 -37.80 -35.56
C GLN A 466 -28.67 -37.28 -34.14
N PHE A 467 -27.73 -36.46 -33.64
CA PHE A 467 -27.83 -35.83 -32.33
C PHE A 467 -29.00 -34.85 -32.27
N VAL A 468 -29.17 -34.02 -33.30
CA VAL A 468 -30.29 -33.07 -33.41
C VAL A 468 -31.63 -33.81 -33.54
N ALA A 469 -31.70 -34.89 -34.32
CA ALA A 469 -32.90 -35.71 -34.42
C ALA A 469 -33.29 -36.34 -33.07
N SER A 470 -32.32 -36.80 -32.29
CA SER A 470 -32.52 -37.36 -30.94
C SER A 470 -32.94 -36.30 -29.93
N LEU A 471 -32.45 -35.07 -30.07
CA LEU A 471 -32.82 -33.94 -29.24
C LEU A 471 -34.27 -33.46 -29.48
N LEU A 472 -34.71 -33.52 -30.74
CA LEU A 472 -36.06 -33.17 -31.15
C LEU A 472 -37.09 -34.25 -30.83
N SER A 473 -36.68 -35.53 -30.74
CA SER A 473 -37.55 -36.64 -30.33
C SER A 473 -37.73 -36.79 -28.82
N GLY A 474 -37.06 -35.95 -28.01
CA GLY A 474 -37.27 -35.87 -26.56
C GLY A 474 -36.43 -36.85 -25.73
N VAL A 475 -35.42 -37.50 -26.32
CA VAL A 475 -34.58 -38.51 -25.64
C VAL A 475 -33.74 -37.92 -24.49
N PHE A 476 -33.62 -36.59 -24.40
CA PHE A 476 -32.84 -35.86 -23.38
C PHE A 476 -33.71 -34.99 -22.44
N ASP A 477 -35.02 -35.25 -22.38
CA ASP A 477 -35.98 -34.44 -21.59
C ASP A 477 -36.20 -34.93 -20.14
N ASP A 478 -35.47 -35.96 -19.68
CA ASP A 478 -35.40 -36.36 -18.26
C ASP A 478 -34.43 -35.51 -17.42
#